data_AF-A0A5C7KYE9-F1
#
_entry.id   AF-A0A5C7KYE9-F1
#
_cell.length_a   1.000
_cell.length_b   1.000
_cell.length_c   1.000
_cell.angle_alpha   90.00
_cell.angle_beta   90.00
_cell.angle_gamma   90.00
#
_symmetry.space_group_name_H-M   'P 1'
#
loop_
_entity.id
_entity.type
_entity.pdbx_description
1 polymer ?
#
loop_
_entity_poly.entity_id
_entity_poly.type
_entity_poly.pdbx_seq_one_letter_code
_entity_poly.pdbx_strand_id
1 'polypeptide(L)'
;MHDLLGGPRVLKFAWVINTQKAGTFFFLGFLMWWYAGKSATATAPAAWIYLAMHGSYGIAWIIKDLAFPDPNWQVRITWGSALADALGLGLYWSFGWLLISGVAQPHYPLPDPAWFCLCVSLCLIGSVIMIAADAQKYFTLRVKRGLITDGMHKYVRHPNYLGEMMIYGSFALMVGHWLPWAWLAYVWLGLFAVNMAMKEASLSRYLEWAAYKQRSWWLLPFVL
;
A
#
# COMPACT_ATOMS: atom_id res chain seq x y z
N MET A 1 -4.44 -13.30 12.76
CA MET A 1 -4.39 -13.10 11.30
C MET A 1 -3.91 -14.35 10.54
N HIS A 2 -2.95 -15.13 11.05
CA HIS A 2 -2.36 -16.25 10.29
C HIS A 2 -3.11 -17.60 10.40
N ASP A 3 -4.09 -17.70 11.30
CA ASP A 3 -4.78 -18.94 11.70
C ASP A 3 -6.31 -18.90 11.55
N LEU A 4 -6.82 -17.98 10.74
CA LEU A 4 -8.27 -17.84 10.55
C LEU A 4 -8.86 -19.17 10.07
N LEU A 5 -9.95 -19.60 10.73
CA LEU A 5 -10.64 -20.89 10.53
C LEU A 5 -9.79 -22.15 10.79
N GLY A 6 -8.57 -22.03 11.33
CA GLY A 6 -7.68 -23.15 11.62
C GLY A 6 -7.18 -23.91 10.37
N GLY A 7 -6.65 -25.11 10.58
CA GLY A 7 -6.17 -26.00 9.50
C GLY A 7 -4.68 -25.85 9.15
N PRO A 8 -4.23 -26.51 8.07
CA PRO A 8 -2.81 -26.58 7.72
C PRO A 8 -2.29 -25.24 7.18
N ARG A 9 -1.08 -24.85 7.61
CA ARG A 9 -0.36 -23.65 7.14
C ARG A 9 0.53 -23.98 5.95
N VAL A 10 -0.03 -23.91 4.76
CA VAL A 10 0.63 -24.41 3.53
C VAL A 10 1.16 -23.29 2.62
N LEU A 11 0.52 -22.12 2.61
CA LEU A 11 0.92 -21.00 1.75
C LEU A 11 1.72 -19.98 2.53
N LYS A 12 2.79 -19.44 1.93
CA LYS A 12 3.43 -18.23 2.46
C LYS A 12 2.48 -17.05 2.28
N PHE A 13 2.40 -16.19 3.29
CA PHE A 13 1.58 -14.98 3.22
C PHE A 13 1.98 -14.09 2.02
N ALA A 14 3.29 -13.94 1.78
CA ALA A 14 3.84 -13.21 0.65
C ALA A 14 3.33 -13.71 -0.71
N TRP A 15 2.98 -15.00 -0.86
CA TRP A 15 2.48 -15.51 -2.14
C TRP A 15 1.12 -14.93 -2.50
N VAL A 16 0.23 -14.77 -1.52
CA VAL A 16 -1.10 -14.16 -1.75
C VAL A 16 -0.92 -12.70 -2.13
N ILE A 17 -0.12 -11.96 -1.35
CA ILE A 17 0.17 -10.54 -1.60
C ILE A 17 0.81 -10.36 -2.98
N ASN A 18 1.88 -11.09 -3.27
CA ASN A 18 2.64 -10.95 -4.51
C ASN A 18 1.81 -11.35 -5.73
N THR A 19 0.90 -12.32 -5.61
CA THR A 19 -0.02 -12.67 -6.72
C THR A 19 -0.90 -11.48 -7.09
N GLN A 20 -1.48 -10.80 -6.10
CA GLN A 20 -2.29 -9.61 -6.37
C GLN A 20 -1.43 -8.46 -6.94
N LYS A 21 -0.27 -8.19 -6.34
CA LYS A 21 0.62 -7.10 -6.78
C LYS A 21 1.16 -7.30 -8.18
N ALA A 22 1.72 -8.47 -8.48
CA ALA A 22 2.23 -8.82 -9.80
C ALA A 22 1.09 -8.89 -10.85
N GLY A 23 -0.06 -9.43 -10.47
CA GLY A 23 -1.22 -9.54 -11.34
C GLY A 23 -1.88 -8.21 -11.67
N THR A 24 -1.67 -7.16 -10.87
CA THR A 24 -2.37 -5.88 -11.01
C THR A 24 -2.19 -5.24 -12.39
N PHE A 25 -0.97 -5.19 -12.92
CA PHE A 25 -0.72 -4.57 -14.23
C PHE A 25 -1.50 -5.30 -15.34
N PHE A 26 -1.43 -6.64 -15.34
CA PHE A 26 -2.11 -7.48 -16.34
C PHE A 26 -3.63 -7.44 -16.17
N PHE A 27 -4.12 -7.48 -14.93
CA PHE A 27 -5.54 -7.43 -14.63
C PHE A 27 -6.17 -6.11 -15.10
N LEU A 28 -5.54 -4.97 -14.80
CA LEU A 28 -6.02 -3.67 -15.25
C LEU A 28 -5.93 -3.53 -16.78
N GLY A 29 -4.84 -3.99 -17.41
CA GLY A 29 -4.73 -4.03 -18.86
C GLY A 29 -5.80 -4.89 -19.53
N PHE A 30 -6.12 -6.04 -18.94
CA PHE A 30 -7.24 -6.89 -19.37
C PHE A 30 -8.58 -6.17 -19.24
N LEU A 31 -8.84 -5.45 -18.14
CA LEU A 31 -10.05 -4.66 -18.00
C LEU A 31 -10.14 -3.57 -19.06
N MET A 32 -9.04 -2.88 -19.36
CA MET A 32 -9.00 -1.86 -20.41
C MET A 32 -9.35 -2.46 -21.77
N TRP A 33 -8.76 -3.60 -22.13
CA TRP A 33 -9.11 -4.33 -23.35
C TRP A 33 -10.58 -4.77 -23.37
N TRP A 34 -11.07 -5.35 -22.27
CA TRP A 34 -12.44 -5.84 -22.16
C TRP A 34 -13.49 -4.74 -22.26
N TYR A 35 -13.21 -3.55 -21.71
CA TYR A 35 -14.11 -2.40 -21.71
C TYR A 35 -13.88 -1.42 -22.87
N ALA A 36 -12.86 -1.61 -23.72
CA ALA A 36 -12.52 -0.69 -24.81
C ALA A 36 -13.70 -0.38 -25.75
N GLY A 37 -14.54 -1.38 -26.05
CA GLY A 37 -15.75 -1.19 -26.86
C GLY A 37 -17.02 -0.85 -26.07
N LYS A 38 -16.94 -0.79 -24.73
CA LYS A 38 -18.08 -0.63 -23.81
C LYS A 38 -18.08 0.72 -23.09
N SER A 39 -16.91 1.30 -22.86
CA SER A 39 -16.75 2.58 -22.17
C SER A 39 -15.62 3.38 -22.79
N ALA A 40 -15.87 4.65 -23.10
CA ALA A 40 -14.83 5.58 -23.55
C ALA A 40 -13.75 5.82 -22.46
N THR A 41 -14.08 5.60 -21.18
CA THR A 41 -13.11 5.75 -20.08
C THR A 41 -12.05 4.65 -20.10
N ALA A 42 -12.32 3.50 -20.72
CA ALA A 42 -11.44 2.33 -20.69
C ALA A 42 -10.10 2.57 -21.39
N THR A 43 -10.08 3.47 -22.38
CA THR A 43 -8.87 3.84 -23.14
C THR A 43 -8.52 5.32 -23.00
N ALA A 44 -9.22 6.05 -22.13
CA ALA A 44 -8.94 7.45 -21.84
C ALA A 44 -7.59 7.62 -21.12
N PRO A 45 -6.97 8.82 -21.16
CA PRO A 45 -5.70 9.09 -20.48
C PRO A 45 -5.69 8.70 -19.00
N ALA A 46 -6.80 8.93 -18.27
CA ALA A 46 -6.92 8.56 -16.87
C ALA A 46 -6.74 7.06 -16.61
N ALA A 47 -7.25 6.18 -17.49
CA ALA A 47 -7.10 4.73 -17.34
C ALA A 47 -5.64 4.29 -17.56
N TRP A 48 -4.94 4.85 -18.54
CA TRP A 48 -3.52 4.58 -18.78
C TRP A 48 -2.65 5.08 -17.63
N ILE A 49 -2.93 6.26 -17.09
CA ILE A 49 -2.24 6.81 -15.93
C ILE A 49 -2.48 5.92 -14.71
N TYR A 50 -3.72 5.48 -14.48
CA TYR A 50 -4.04 4.58 -13.37
C TYR A 50 -3.35 3.22 -13.51
N LEU A 51 -3.32 2.64 -14.72
CA LEU A 51 -2.59 1.41 -15.03
C LEU A 51 -1.10 1.58 -14.70
N ALA A 52 -0.48 2.67 -15.15
CA ALA A 52 0.92 2.97 -14.87
C ALA A 52 1.16 3.11 -13.36
N MET A 53 0.33 3.87 -12.66
CA MET A 53 0.48 4.07 -11.21
C MET A 53 0.31 2.77 -10.43
N HIS A 54 -0.86 2.12 -10.52
CA HIS A 54 -1.17 0.95 -9.69
C HIS A 54 -0.43 -0.30 -10.17
N GLY A 55 -0.32 -0.49 -11.48
CA GLY A 55 0.38 -1.62 -12.07
C GLY A 55 1.90 -1.57 -11.82
N SER A 56 2.55 -0.43 -12.04
CA SER A 56 4.00 -0.31 -11.80
C SER A 56 4.35 -0.31 -10.32
N TYR A 57 3.47 0.21 -9.44
CA TYR A 57 3.62 0.02 -8.00
C TYR A 57 3.58 -1.47 -7.62
N GLY A 58 2.68 -2.25 -8.24
CA GLY A 58 2.67 -3.71 -8.10
C GLY A 58 4.00 -4.37 -8.48
N ILE A 59 4.63 -3.93 -9.57
CA ILE A 59 5.97 -4.41 -9.98
C ILE A 59 7.05 -3.98 -8.97
N ALA A 60 7.05 -2.71 -8.55
CA ALA A 60 8.00 -2.19 -7.57
C ALA A 60 7.92 -2.96 -6.23
N TRP A 61 6.71 -3.36 -5.83
CA TRP A 61 6.50 -4.21 -4.66
C TRP A 61 7.21 -5.56 -4.80
N ILE A 62 7.10 -6.23 -5.96
CA ILE A 62 7.74 -7.52 -6.20
C ILE A 62 9.26 -7.38 -6.16
N ILE A 63 9.81 -6.33 -6.77
CA ILE A 63 11.26 -6.05 -6.72
C ILE A 63 11.70 -5.91 -5.25
N LYS A 64 10.94 -5.15 -4.45
CA LYS A 64 11.18 -5.01 -3.01
C LYS A 64 11.15 -6.35 -2.28
N ASP A 65 10.10 -7.17 -2.46
CA ASP A 65 9.96 -8.43 -1.72
C ASP A 65 11.06 -9.43 -2.09
N LEU A 66 11.52 -9.42 -3.35
CA LEU A 66 12.65 -10.25 -3.78
C LEU A 66 13.99 -9.76 -3.21
N ALA A 67 14.20 -8.44 -3.12
CA ALA A 67 15.48 -7.86 -2.70
C ALA A 67 15.65 -7.77 -1.18
N PHE A 68 14.60 -7.40 -0.45
CA PHE A 68 14.60 -7.21 1.00
C PHE A 68 13.22 -7.56 1.60
N PRO A 69 12.87 -8.87 1.65
CA PRO A 69 11.56 -9.34 2.09
C PRO A 69 11.25 -8.97 3.55
N ASP A 70 9.98 -8.67 3.84
CA ASP A 70 9.52 -8.50 5.22
C ASP A 70 9.33 -9.88 5.88
N PRO A 71 9.99 -10.17 7.01
CA PRO A 71 9.84 -11.45 7.71
C PRO A 71 8.40 -11.80 8.08
N ASN A 72 7.54 -10.82 8.33
CA ASN A 72 6.15 -11.06 8.69
C ASN A 72 5.33 -11.64 7.52
N TRP A 73 5.76 -11.41 6.28
CA TRP A 73 5.10 -11.97 5.10
C TRP A 73 5.67 -13.33 4.71
N GLN A 74 6.81 -13.73 5.26
CA GLN A 74 7.42 -15.03 4.95
C GLN A 74 6.83 -16.19 5.77
N VAL A 75 5.99 -15.89 6.76
CA VAL A 75 5.28 -16.89 7.56
C VAL A 75 4.24 -17.63 6.71
N ARG A 76 3.97 -18.89 7.06
CA ARG A 76 2.89 -19.67 6.44
C ARG A 76 1.57 -19.41 7.14
N ILE A 77 0.50 -19.33 6.36
CA ILE A 77 -0.86 -19.02 6.82
C ILE A 77 -1.85 -20.13 6.44
N THR A 78 -2.96 -20.19 7.15
CA THR A 78 -4.08 -21.12 6.84
C THR A 78 -4.82 -20.70 5.56
N TRP A 79 -5.57 -21.64 4.98
CA TRP A 79 -6.45 -21.34 3.84
C TRP A 79 -7.48 -20.25 4.13
N GLY A 80 -8.09 -20.26 5.32
CA GLY A 80 -9.03 -19.22 5.73
C GLY A 80 -8.37 -17.83 5.74
N SER A 81 -7.14 -17.74 6.24
CA SER A 81 -6.36 -16.50 6.23
C SER A 81 -5.98 -16.06 4.82
N ALA A 82 -5.59 -17.01 3.96
CA ALA A 82 -5.25 -16.74 2.57
C ALA A 82 -6.45 -16.22 1.77
N LEU A 83 -7.64 -16.79 1.97
CA LEU A 83 -8.87 -16.33 1.33
C LEU A 83 -9.26 -14.92 1.81
N ALA A 84 -9.22 -14.67 3.13
CA ALA A 84 -9.53 -13.36 3.68
C ALA A 84 -8.58 -12.27 3.13
N ASP A 85 -7.29 -12.57 3.04
CA ASP A 85 -6.30 -11.68 2.47
C ASP A 85 -6.49 -11.46 0.97
N ALA A 86 -6.73 -12.52 0.20
CA ALA A 86 -6.99 -12.44 -1.23
C ALA A 86 -8.23 -11.58 -1.53
N LEU A 87 -9.30 -11.70 -0.73
CA LEU A 87 -10.50 -10.87 -0.86
C LEU A 87 -10.21 -9.41 -0.49
N GLY A 88 -9.50 -9.16 0.61
CA GLY A 88 -9.13 -7.82 1.04
C GLY A 88 -8.23 -7.10 0.01
N LEU A 89 -7.25 -7.81 -0.54
CA LEU A 89 -6.38 -7.29 -1.61
C LEU A 89 -7.14 -7.15 -2.93
N GLY A 90 -8.03 -8.09 -3.25
CA GLY A 90 -8.88 -8.05 -4.43
C GLY A 90 -9.79 -6.82 -4.47
N LEU A 91 -10.22 -6.29 -3.32
CA LEU A 91 -11.00 -5.05 -3.28
C LEU A 91 -10.23 -3.83 -3.82
N TYR A 92 -8.89 -3.82 -3.79
CA TYR A 92 -8.12 -2.73 -4.43
C TYR A 92 -8.19 -2.77 -5.96
N TRP A 93 -8.50 -3.91 -6.56
CA TRP A 93 -8.77 -3.97 -8.00
C TRP A 93 -10.11 -3.33 -8.37
N SER A 94 -11.06 -3.26 -7.44
CA SER A 94 -12.32 -2.55 -7.66
C SER A 94 -12.10 -1.07 -7.97
N PHE A 95 -11.02 -0.46 -7.47
CA PHE A 95 -10.70 0.95 -7.70
C PHE A 95 -10.42 1.20 -9.18
N GLY A 96 -9.52 0.40 -9.77
CA GLY A 96 -9.22 0.49 -11.20
C GLY A 96 -10.40 0.10 -12.07
N TRP A 97 -11.16 -0.93 -11.66
CA TRP A 97 -12.39 -1.32 -12.35
C TRP A 97 -13.41 -0.17 -12.40
N LEU A 98 -13.65 0.54 -11.30
CA LEU A 98 -14.60 1.67 -11.25
C LEU A 98 -14.26 2.76 -12.29
N LEU A 99 -12.97 3.09 -12.44
CA LEU A 99 -12.50 4.07 -13.41
C LEU A 99 -12.58 3.53 -14.86
N ILE A 100 -12.04 2.33 -15.09
CA ILE A 100 -11.91 1.73 -16.43
C ILE A 100 -13.28 1.35 -17.02
N SER A 101 -14.19 0.83 -16.19
CA SER A 101 -15.54 0.46 -16.61
C SER A 101 -16.44 1.67 -16.88
N GLY A 102 -16.07 2.86 -16.38
CA GLY A 102 -16.85 4.07 -16.51
C GLY A 102 -17.96 4.22 -15.46
N VAL A 103 -17.91 3.48 -14.35
CA VAL A 103 -18.88 3.61 -13.25
C VAL A 103 -18.65 4.88 -12.43
N ALA A 104 -17.40 5.24 -12.15
CA ALA A 104 -17.09 6.35 -11.24
C ALA A 104 -17.23 7.76 -11.85
N GLN A 105 -17.13 7.91 -13.18
CA GLN A 105 -17.19 9.18 -13.93
C GLN A 105 -16.70 10.41 -13.12
N PRO A 106 -15.41 10.45 -12.73
CA PRO A 106 -14.92 11.40 -11.75
C PRO A 106 -14.99 12.84 -12.25
N HIS A 107 -15.42 13.75 -11.37
CA HIS A 107 -15.29 15.19 -11.57
C HIS A 107 -14.20 15.73 -10.63
N TYR A 108 -13.02 16.01 -11.19
CA TYR A 108 -11.88 16.46 -10.40
C TYR A 108 -12.02 17.93 -9.99
N PRO A 109 -11.56 18.31 -8.78
CA PRO A 109 -11.63 19.70 -8.32
C PRO A 109 -10.58 20.61 -8.98
N LEU A 110 -9.63 20.04 -9.71
CA LEU A 110 -8.62 20.76 -10.51
C LEU A 110 -8.69 20.26 -11.96
N PRO A 111 -8.18 21.03 -12.94
CA PRO A 111 -8.04 20.56 -14.32
C PRO A 111 -7.28 19.24 -14.40
N ASP A 112 -7.70 18.35 -15.29
CA ASP A 112 -7.17 16.98 -15.43
C ASP A 112 -5.63 16.88 -15.37
N PRO A 113 -4.84 17.70 -16.11
CA PRO A 113 -3.39 17.59 -16.05
C PRO A 113 -2.80 17.90 -14.66
N ALA A 114 -3.37 18.88 -13.95
CA ALA A 114 -2.93 19.24 -12.61
C ALA A 114 -3.32 18.16 -11.60
N TRP A 115 -4.50 17.57 -11.74
CA TRP A 115 -4.95 16.48 -10.89
C TRP A 115 -4.11 15.21 -11.09
N PHE A 116 -3.85 14.84 -12.34
CA PHE A 116 -2.97 13.71 -12.67
C PHE A 116 -1.55 13.93 -12.15
N CYS A 117 -1.01 15.14 -12.28
CA CYS A 117 0.30 15.49 -11.73
C CYS A 117 0.36 15.26 -10.21
N LEU A 118 -0.66 15.73 -9.47
CA LEU A 118 -0.76 15.50 -8.03
C LEU A 118 -0.80 14.00 -7.70
N CYS A 119 -1.70 13.24 -8.33
CA CYS A 119 -1.87 11.82 -8.09
C CYS A 119 -0.59 11.03 -8.38
N VAL A 120 0.04 11.26 -9.54
CA VAL A 120 1.30 10.63 -9.93
C VAL A 120 2.41 10.99 -8.95
N SER A 121 2.50 12.27 -8.53
CA SER A 121 3.50 12.71 -7.55
C SER A 121 3.33 12.01 -6.20
N LEU A 122 2.09 11.90 -5.70
CA LEU A 122 1.78 11.18 -4.47
C LEU A 122 2.15 9.70 -4.56
N CYS A 123 1.82 9.03 -5.68
CA CYS A 123 2.18 7.64 -5.91
C CYS A 123 3.70 7.44 -5.96
N LEU A 124 4.41 8.30 -6.69
CA LEU A 124 5.86 8.20 -6.86
C LEU A 124 6.59 8.44 -5.53
N ILE A 125 6.31 9.57 -4.87
CA ILE A 125 6.94 9.92 -3.60
C ILE A 125 6.56 8.90 -2.52
N GLY A 126 5.30 8.48 -2.48
CA GLY A 126 4.83 7.45 -1.56
C GLY A 126 5.58 6.13 -1.75
N SER A 127 5.80 5.71 -3.00
CA SER A 127 6.57 4.50 -3.33
C SER A 127 8.03 4.62 -2.87
N VAL A 128 8.67 5.77 -3.11
CA VAL A 128 10.05 6.02 -2.66
C VAL A 128 10.15 5.99 -1.15
N ILE A 129 9.24 6.67 -0.44
CA ILE A 129 9.21 6.69 1.03
C ILE A 129 9.05 5.28 1.58
N MET A 130 8.11 4.51 1.05
CA MET A 130 7.83 3.14 1.49
C MET A 130 9.04 2.23 1.27
N ILE A 131 9.60 2.24 0.05
CA ILE A 131 10.74 1.40 -0.31
C ILE A 131 11.98 1.76 0.52
N ALA A 132 12.30 3.05 0.64
CA ALA A 132 13.46 3.51 1.41
C ALA A 132 13.33 3.15 2.89
N ALA A 133 12.14 3.31 3.47
CA ALA A 133 11.88 2.95 4.87
C ALA A 133 12.06 1.45 5.12
N ASP A 134 11.51 0.60 4.24
CA ASP A 134 11.62 -0.85 4.40
C ASP A 134 13.03 -1.37 4.10
N ALA A 135 13.72 -0.80 3.11
CA ALA A 135 15.13 -1.11 2.85
C ALA A 135 16.02 -0.74 4.04
N GLN A 136 15.90 0.48 4.58
CA GLN A 136 16.64 0.90 5.77
C GLN A 136 16.34 -0.06 6.94
N LYS A 137 15.06 -0.39 7.18
CA LYS A 137 14.65 -1.33 8.23
C LYS A 137 15.33 -2.70 8.04
N TYR A 138 15.25 -3.25 6.83
CA TYR A 138 15.78 -4.59 6.53
C TYR A 138 17.30 -4.65 6.70
N PHE A 139 18.04 -3.76 6.05
CA PHE A 139 19.50 -3.81 6.05
C PHE A 139 20.08 -3.45 7.41
N THR A 140 19.53 -2.44 8.10
CA THR A 140 20.00 -2.06 9.44
C THR A 140 19.77 -3.18 10.44
N LEU A 141 18.57 -3.77 10.49
CA LEU A 141 18.26 -4.83 11.46
C LEU A 141 18.97 -6.16 11.16
N ARG A 142 19.41 -6.38 9.92
CA ARG A 142 20.25 -7.51 9.54
C ARG A 142 21.66 -7.40 10.14
N VAL A 143 22.19 -6.18 10.25
CA VAL A 143 23.53 -5.91 10.81
C VAL A 143 23.47 -5.75 12.34
N LYS A 144 22.54 -4.92 12.83
CA LYS A 144 22.37 -4.64 14.25
C LYS A 144 20.88 -4.52 14.60
N ARG A 145 20.39 -5.45 15.43
CA ARG A 145 19.04 -5.34 15.99
C ARG A 145 18.99 -4.21 17.01
N GLY A 146 17.97 -3.36 16.91
CA GLY A 146 17.78 -2.23 17.82
C GLY A 146 16.70 -1.26 17.34
N LEU A 147 16.54 -0.16 18.08
CA LEU A 147 15.69 0.95 17.67
C LEU A 147 16.40 1.78 16.59
N ILE A 148 15.74 1.98 15.44
CA ILE A 148 16.23 2.85 14.37
C ILE A 148 15.69 4.27 14.63
N THR A 149 16.58 5.25 14.70
CA THR A 149 16.23 6.66 15.01
C THR A 149 16.84 7.67 14.03
N ASP A 150 17.30 7.21 12.88
CA ASP A 150 17.93 8.00 11.82
C ASP A 150 17.27 7.75 10.45
N GLY A 151 17.76 8.42 9.40
CA GLY A 151 17.24 8.28 8.04
C GLY A 151 15.74 8.53 7.92
N MET A 152 15.02 7.61 7.27
CA MET A 152 13.55 7.68 7.11
C MET A 152 12.81 7.64 8.44
N HIS A 153 13.42 7.02 9.45
CA HIS A 153 12.88 6.90 10.81
C HIS A 153 13.41 8.01 11.74
N LYS A 154 14.03 9.08 11.22
CA LYS A 154 14.54 10.16 12.07
C LYS A 154 13.41 10.98 12.69
N TYR A 155 12.43 11.35 11.86
CA TYR A 155 11.34 12.25 12.22
C TYR A 155 9.97 11.58 12.18
N VAL A 156 9.80 10.50 11.41
CA VAL A 156 8.53 9.79 11.30
C VAL A 156 8.72 8.36 11.81
N ARG A 157 7.87 7.90 12.73
CA ARG A 157 7.98 6.56 13.34
C ARG A 157 7.44 5.44 12.44
N HIS A 158 6.52 5.79 11.54
CA HIS A 158 5.86 4.87 10.62
C HIS A 158 5.95 5.32 9.14
N PRO A 159 7.16 5.59 8.61
CA PRO A 159 7.32 6.18 7.28
C PRO A 159 6.83 5.24 6.16
N ASN A 160 6.98 3.93 6.33
CA ASN A 160 6.48 2.95 5.37
C ASN A 160 4.94 3.00 5.24
N TYR A 161 4.23 3.17 6.36
CA TYR A 161 2.77 3.33 6.36
C TYR A 161 2.36 4.65 5.72
N LEU A 162 3.10 5.74 5.97
CA LEU A 162 2.85 7.02 5.30
C LEU A 162 2.95 6.86 3.77
N GLY A 163 4.03 6.21 3.29
CA GLY A 163 4.21 5.96 1.86
C GLY A 163 3.08 5.13 1.25
N GLU A 164 2.68 4.04 1.90
CA GLU A 164 1.53 3.22 1.48
C GLU A 164 0.22 4.03 1.45
N MET A 165 -0.04 4.86 2.45
CA MET A 165 -1.23 5.71 2.49
C MET A 165 -1.23 6.75 1.36
N MET A 166 -0.07 7.33 1.01
CA MET A 166 0.06 8.24 -0.13
C MET A 166 -0.23 7.53 -1.47
N ILE A 167 0.31 6.32 -1.65
CA ILE A 167 0.09 5.52 -2.87
C ILE A 167 -1.40 5.22 -3.05
N TYR A 168 -2.04 4.60 -2.07
CA TYR A 168 -3.44 4.24 -2.20
C TYR A 168 -4.39 5.44 -2.17
N GLY A 169 -4.03 6.49 -1.42
CA GLY A 169 -4.74 7.77 -1.47
C GLY A 169 -4.73 8.35 -2.88
N SER A 170 -3.60 8.28 -3.60
CA SER A 170 -3.52 8.71 -4.99
C SER A 170 -4.44 7.91 -5.93
N PHE A 171 -4.62 6.62 -5.68
CA PHE A 171 -5.54 5.79 -6.45
C PHE A 171 -6.99 6.19 -6.19
N ALA A 172 -7.36 6.41 -4.92
CA ALA A 172 -8.70 6.88 -4.59
C ALA A 172 -9.00 8.28 -5.18
N LEU A 173 -8.02 9.18 -5.19
CA LEU A 173 -8.12 10.50 -5.84
C LEU A 173 -8.32 10.39 -7.36
N MET A 174 -7.60 9.48 -8.03
CA MET A 174 -7.78 9.21 -9.47
C MET A 174 -9.16 8.64 -9.79
N VAL A 175 -9.71 7.80 -8.92
CA VAL A 175 -11.02 7.17 -9.17
C VAL A 175 -12.16 8.14 -8.88
N GLY A 176 -11.98 9.09 -7.95
CA GLY A 176 -13.00 10.10 -7.63
C GLY A 176 -14.33 9.52 -7.13
N HIS A 177 -14.29 8.35 -6.49
CA HIS A 177 -15.47 7.63 -5.99
C HIS A 177 -15.33 7.36 -4.49
N TRP A 178 -16.46 7.32 -3.77
CA TRP A 178 -16.47 7.13 -2.31
C TRP A 178 -16.01 5.73 -1.87
N LEU A 179 -16.30 4.69 -2.69
CA LEU A 179 -16.01 3.30 -2.34
C LEU A 179 -14.51 3.07 -2.02
N PRO A 180 -13.54 3.54 -2.84
CA PRO A 180 -12.14 3.53 -2.46
C PRO A 180 -11.85 4.15 -1.09
N TRP A 181 -12.38 5.34 -0.80
CA TRP A 181 -12.16 6.00 0.48
C TRP A 181 -12.73 5.23 1.67
N ALA A 182 -13.91 4.62 1.51
CA ALA A 182 -14.50 3.78 2.55
C ALA A 182 -13.63 2.55 2.85
N TRP A 183 -13.11 1.90 1.80
CA TRP A 183 -12.20 0.76 1.97
C TRP A 183 -10.87 1.17 2.60
N LEU A 184 -10.28 2.29 2.17
CA LEU A 184 -9.05 2.81 2.75
C LEU A 184 -9.24 3.22 4.21
N ALA A 185 -10.36 3.86 4.56
CA ALA A 185 -10.66 4.19 5.95
C ALA A 185 -10.73 2.93 6.83
N TYR A 186 -11.38 1.87 6.34
CA TYR A 186 -11.43 0.58 7.04
C TYR A 186 -10.02 -0.01 7.25
N VAL A 187 -9.18 -0.05 6.20
CA VAL A 187 -7.82 -0.59 6.31
C VAL A 187 -6.93 0.29 7.19
N TRP A 188 -6.99 1.61 7.04
CA TRP A 188 -6.13 2.53 7.78
C TRP A 188 -6.46 2.53 9.27
N LEU A 189 -7.74 2.52 9.64
CA LEU A 189 -8.16 2.51 11.04
C LEU A 189 -8.10 1.11 11.66
N GLY A 190 -8.56 0.08 10.93
CA GLY A 190 -8.66 -1.28 11.44
C GLY A 190 -7.35 -2.06 11.42
N LEU A 191 -6.49 -1.81 10.43
CA LEU A 191 -5.23 -2.55 10.25
C LEU A 191 -4.00 -1.68 10.52
N PHE A 192 -3.85 -0.55 9.82
CA PHE A 192 -2.62 0.25 9.92
C PHE A 192 -2.49 0.86 11.32
N ALA A 193 -3.51 1.53 11.84
CA ALA A 193 -3.46 2.14 13.18
C ALA A 193 -3.18 1.09 14.27
N VAL A 194 -3.82 -0.07 14.20
CA VAL A 194 -3.60 -1.18 15.14
C VAL A 194 -2.16 -1.69 15.05
N ASN A 195 -1.65 -1.97 13.85
CA ASN A 195 -0.28 -2.44 13.67
C ASN A 195 0.75 -1.40 14.12
N MET A 196 0.50 -0.11 13.85
CA MET A 196 1.36 0.97 14.32
C MET A 196 1.38 1.05 15.85
N ALA A 197 0.22 0.96 16.50
CA ALA A 197 0.13 0.99 17.97
C ALA A 197 0.83 -0.21 18.61
N MET A 198 0.64 -1.42 18.07
CA MET A 198 1.36 -2.61 18.50
C MET A 198 2.88 -2.48 18.29
N LYS A 199 3.30 -1.87 17.17
CA LYS A 199 4.71 -1.57 16.91
C LYS A 199 5.26 -0.59 17.94
N GLU A 200 4.55 0.50 18.28
CA GLU A 200 4.97 1.43 19.33
C GLU A 200 5.12 0.75 20.69
N ALA A 201 4.15 -0.06 21.11
CA ALA A 201 4.22 -0.81 22.36
C ALA A 201 5.42 -1.78 22.39
N SER A 202 5.76 -2.35 21.23
CA SER A 202 6.96 -3.18 21.08
C SER A 202 8.23 -2.33 21.20
N LEU A 203 8.28 -1.16 20.57
CA LEU A 203 9.43 -0.26 20.59
C LEU A 203 9.66 0.42 21.95
N SER A 204 8.64 0.52 22.79
CA SER A 204 8.78 1.17 24.11
C SER A 204 9.67 0.42 25.11
N ARG A 205 10.12 -0.79 24.77
CA ARG A 205 11.11 -1.54 25.56
C ARG A 205 12.54 -0.95 25.48
N TYR A 206 12.84 -0.15 24.47
CA TYR A 206 14.18 0.40 24.26
C TYR A 206 14.39 1.63 25.15
N LEU A 207 15.56 1.74 25.79
CA LEU A 207 15.87 2.85 26.70
C LEU A 207 15.80 4.21 26.00
N GLU A 208 16.18 4.26 24.73
CA GLU A 208 16.20 5.47 23.91
C GLU A 208 14.82 5.88 23.39
N TRP A 209 13.79 5.04 23.57
CA TRP A 209 12.45 5.26 23.03
C TRP A 209 11.83 6.58 23.50
N ALA A 210 11.91 6.89 24.79
CA ALA A 210 11.30 8.09 25.34
C ALA A 210 11.87 9.37 24.68
N ALA A 211 13.20 9.45 24.54
CA ALA A 211 13.86 10.55 23.87
C ALA A 211 13.56 10.60 22.36
N TYR A 212 13.46 9.44 21.71
CA TYR A 212 13.11 9.36 20.30
C TYR A 212 11.66 9.80 20.03
N LYS A 213 10.71 9.39 20.88
CA LYS A 213 9.29 9.74 20.73
C LYS A 213 9.05 11.25 20.87
N GLN A 214 9.81 11.93 21.73
CA GLN A 214 9.71 13.39 21.91
C GLN A 214 10.14 14.21 20.68
N ARG A 215 10.98 13.65 19.80
CA ARG A 215 11.54 14.35 18.63
C ARG A 215 11.06 13.80 17.29
N SER A 216 10.09 12.89 17.30
CA SER A 216 9.51 12.28 16.11
C SER A 216 8.00 12.38 16.15
N TRP A 217 7.35 12.20 15.01
CA TRP A 217 5.90 12.19 14.83
C TRP A 217 5.44 10.78 14.45
N TRP A 218 4.16 10.50 14.69
CA TRP A 218 3.61 9.18 14.43
C TRP A 218 3.64 8.86 12.94
N LEU A 219 3.02 9.72 12.13
CA LEU A 219 2.84 9.49 10.70
C LEU A 219 3.18 10.73 9.86
N LEU A 220 2.58 11.87 10.18
CA LEU A 220 2.78 13.12 9.45
C LEU A 220 3.66 14.07 10.28
N PRO A 221 4.74 14.63 9.72
CA PRO A 221 5.51 15.65 10.42
C PRO A 221 4.61 16.79 10.89
N PHE A 222 4.85 17.29 12.10
CA PHE A 222 4.10 18.38 12.73
C PHE A 222 2.63 18.05 13.06
N VAL A 223 2.20 16.79 12.91
CA VAL A 223 0.87 16.31 13.28
C VAL A 223 1.03 15.07 14.17
N LEU A 224 0.70 15.21 15.46
CA LEU A 224 0.73 14.16 16.49
C LEU A 224 1.99 13.27 16.46
#